data_AF-A0A957IW63-F1
#
_entry.id   AF-A0A957IW63-F1
#
_cell.length_a   1.000
_cell.length_b   1.000
_cell.length_c   1.000
_cell.angle_alpha   90.00
_cell.angle_beta   90.00
_cell.angle_gamma   90.00
#
_symmetry.space_group_name_H-M   'P 1'
#
loop_
_entity.id
_entity.type
_entity.pdbx_description
1 polymer ?
#
loop_
_entity_poly.entity_id
_entity_poly.type
_entity_poly.pdbx_seq_one_letter_code
_entity_poly.pdbx_strand_id
1 'polypeptide(L)'
;VTLLLPLLADALPERLVALAAGAGGRPALWRGALHLIADYGLSGGGLHSFAALYSQYVLVIPYYFVGHAHNLLLNVTLEQGVLGGAALYGLLLHAGWLLWRADGLRNTDNALRLLSWATLASLGILLLHSIVDDPLYGEPGTPLLLMAAGGCALLARLAFAARAARPVRAAPAAAMAGLLLGVGLLLAWWPLPAQVTALRGALTMNRVDLAGWPPGEWDTGANAAALAPAAELLAAAADADAGNVTAQYRLGLVALEARMFETAVFHLEQAHAAAPTHRGVTKTLGYSYVWLGELDQARQTLAGVAETADEMAVYAWWWEQQGRPDLAAQAAAMRP
;
A
#
# COMPACT_ATOMS: atom_id res chain seq x y z
N VAL A 1 -19.12 -17.07 -32.45
CA VAL A 1 -18.56 -15.97 -31.63
C VAL A 1 -19.15 -15.99 -30.20
N THR A 2 -20.45 -16.24 -30.04
CA THR A 2 -21.16 -16.27 -28.74
C THR A 2 -20.74 -17.39 -27.77
N LEU A 3 -20.13 -18.47 -28.25
CA LEU A 3 -19.68 -19.61 -27.43
C LEU A 3 -18.22 -19.50 -26.94
N LEU A 4 -17.44 -18.54 -27.44
CA LEU A 4 -16.05 -18.30 -27.02
C LEU A 4 -15.93 -17.26 -25.89
N LEU A 5 -16.93 -16.40 -25.74
CA LEU A 5 -16.99 -15.36 -24.71
C LEU A 5 -17.03 -15.89 -23.26
N PRO A 6 -17.76 -16.97 -22.92
CA PRO A 6 -17.74 -17.53 -21.56
C PRO A 6 -16.38 -18.13 -21.20
N LEU A 7 -15.74 -18.84 -22.14
CA LEU A 7 -14.39 -19.38 -21.96
C LEU A 7 -13.31 -18.30 -21.86
N LEU A 8 -13.51 -17.17 -22.56
CA LEU A 8 -12.67 -15.99 -22.39
C LEU A 8 -12.91 -15.30 -21.04
N ALA A 9 -14.15 -15.32 -20.52
CA ALA A 9 -14.51 -14.78 -19.22
C ALA A 9 -13.89 -15.57 -18.06
N ASP A 10 -13.78 -16.90 -18.17
CA ASP A 10 -13.13 -17.74 -17.15
C ASP A 10 -11.60 -17.56 -17.10
N ALA A 11 -10.95 -17.30 -18.24
CA ALA A 11 -9.50 -17.05 -18.32
C ALA A 11 -9.12 -15.55 -18.17
N LEU A 12 -10.13 -14.67 -18.10
CA LEU A 12 -9.98 -13.22 -18.04
C LEU A 12 -9.34 -12.74 -16.74
N PRO A 13 -9.73 -13.25 -15.54
CA PRO A 13 -9.11 -12.83 -14.29
C PRO A 13 -7.62 -13.11 -14.29
N GLU A 14 -7.20 -14.28 -14.77
CA GLU A 14 -5.78 -14.64 -14.87
C GLU A 14 -5.03 -13.73 -15.86
N ARG A 15 -5.65 -13.38 -17.00
CA ARG A 15 -5.06 -12.44 -17.96
C ARG A 15 -4.94 -11.03 -17.41
N LEU A 16 -5.97 -10.51 -16.75
CA LEU A 16 -5.97 -9.18 -16.14
C LEU A 16 -4.92 -9.10 -15.02
N VAL A 17 -4.85 -10.13 -14.19
CA VAL A 17 -3.78 -10.30 -13.19
C VAL A 17 -2.42 -10.33 -13.88
N ALA A 18 -2.22 -11.13 -14.91
CA ALA A 18 -0.95 -11.22 -15.61
C ALA A 18 -0.51 -9.88 -16.25
N LEU A 19 -1.44 -9.13 -16.82
CA LEU A 19 -1.18 -7.80 -17.40
C LEU A 19 -0.85 -6.78 -16.31
N ALA A 20 -1.62 -6.78 -15.22
CA ALA A 20 -1.36 -5.94 -14.06
C ALA A 20 0.03 -6.22 -13.45
N ALA A 21 0.47 -7.48 -13.45
CA ALA A 21 1.81 -7.91 -13.06
C ALA A 21 2.91 -7.51 -14.06
N GLY A 22 2.62 -7.60 -15.36
CA GLY A 22 3.56 -7.27 -16.43
C GLY A 22 3.89 -5.79 -16.53
N ALA A 23 3.00 -4.90 -16.07
CA ALA A 23 3.07 -3.45 -16.30
C ALA A 23 4.17 -2.68 -15.53
N GLY A 24 5.10 -3.33 -14.84
CA GLY A 24 6.24 -2.63 -14.23
C GLY A 24 6.99 -3.32 -13.10
N GLY A 25 6.67 -4.60 -12.80
CA GLY A 25 7.37 -5.39 -11.80
C GLY A 25 7.38 -4.76 -10.40
N ARG A 26 8.44 -5.02 -9.62
CA ARG A 26 8.56 -4.56 -8.23
C ARG A 26 8.56 -3.03 -8.04
N PRO A 27 9.18 -2.22 -8.91
CA PRO A 27 9.09 -0.76 -8.77
C PRO A 27 7.66 -0.21 -8.84
N ALA A 28 6.82 -0.76 -9.71
CA ALA A 28 5.40 -0.39 -9.78
C ALA A 28 4.63 -0.84 -8.53
N LEU A 29 4.92 -2.04 -8.02
CA LEU A 29 4.39 -2.54 -6.76
C LEU A 29 4.73 -1.62 -5.58
N TRP A 30 5.99 -1.22 -5.46
CA TRP A 30 6.46 -0.33 -4.39
C TRP A 30 5.86 1.07 -4.49
N ARG A 31 5.73 1.61 -5.70
CA ARG A 31 5.07 2.91 -5.90
C ARG A 31 3.61 2.86 -5.44
N GLY A 32 2.88 1.80 -5.81
CA GLY A 32 1.51 1.60 -5.33
C GLY A 32 1.45 1.44 -3.80
N ALA A 33 2.38 0.69 -3.19
CA ALA A 33 2.47 0.56 -1.74
C ALA A 33 2.73 1.91 -1.05
N LEU A 34 3.59 2.77 -1.62
CA LEU A 34 3.84 4.12 -1.11
C LEU A 34 2.61 5.02 -1.16
N HIS A 35 1.79 4.92 -2.22
CA HIS A 35 0.51 5.63 -2.28
C HIS A 35 -0.45 5.16 -1.18
N LEU A 36 -0.54 3.85 -0.93
CA LEU A 36 -1.33 3.34 0.19
C LEU A 36 -0.75 3.77 1.54
N ILE A 37 0.57 3.83 1.71
CA ILE A 37 1.18 4.38 2.94
C ILE A 37 0.81 5.85 3.12
N ALA A 38 0.62 6.63 2.04
CA ALA A 38 0.14 8.00 2.17
C ALA A 38 -1.31 8.06 2.68
N ASP A 39 -2.17 7.10 2.29
CA ASP A 39 -3.54 6.97 2.79
C ASP A 39 -3.59 6.53 4.26
N TYR A 40 -2.75 5.56 4.62
CA TYR A 40 -2.84 4.83 5.88
C TYR A 40 -1.71 5.12 6.86
N GLY A 41 -0.83 6.07 6.57
CA GLY A 41 0.46 6.20 7.23
C GLY A 41 0.37 6.30 8.75
N LEU A 42 -0.67 6.91 9.30
CA LEU A 42 -0.81 7.09 10.76
C LEU A 42 -1.11 5.78 11.51
N SER A 43 -2.12 5.00 11.06
CA SER A 43 -2.57 3.79 11.77
C SER A 43 -2.15 2.48 11.12
N GLY A 44 -1.83 2.54 9.83
CA GLY A 44 -1.84 1.40 8.93
C GLY A 44 -3.25 1.03 8.44
N GLY A 45 -3.28 0.16 7.44
CA GLY A 45 -4.48 -0.42 6.83
C GLY A 45 -5.02 -1.65 7.58
N GLY A 46 -4.29 -2.14 8.58
CA GLY A 46 -4.61 -3.36 9.33
C GLY A 46 -3.67 -4.52 8.97
N LEU A 47 -3.59 -5.51 9.87
CA LEU A 47 -2.78 -6.71 9.61
C LEU A 47 -3.36 -7.50 8.44
N HIS A 48 -2.48 -7.98 7.56
CA HIS A 48 -2.82 -8.71 6.34
C HIS A 48 -3.71 -7.93 5.36
N SER A 49 -3.67 -6.59 5.41
CA SER A 49 -4.49 -5.75 4.53
C SER A 49 -3.90 -5.55 3.14
N PHE A 50 -2.61 -5.87 2.93
CA PHE A 50 -1.89 -5.52 1.70
C PHE A 50 -2.63 -5.97 0.42
N ALA A 51 -2.96 -7.25 0.34
CA ALA A 51 -3.53 -7.85 -0.87
C ALA A 51 -4.85 -7.18 -1.27
N ALA A 52 -5.71 -6.94 -0.29
CA ALA A 52 -7.02 -6.32 -0.48
C ALA A 52 -6.89 -4.86 -0.90
N LEU A 53 -6.11 -4.06 -0.16
CA LEU A 53 -5.93 -2.64 -0.42
C LEU A 53 -5.24 -2.39 -1.77
N TYR A 54 -4.23 -3.19 -2.11
CA TYR A 54 -3.51 -3.05 -3.37
C TYR A 54 -4.40 -3.40 -4.57
N SER A 55 -5.12 -4.52 -4.49
CA SER A 55 -5.99 -4.95 -5.59
C SER A 55 -7.16 -3.97 -5.79
N GLN A 56 -7.81 -3.55 -4.70
CA GLN A 56 -8.97 -2.66 -4.77
C GLN A 56 -8.61 -1.22 -5.16
N TYR A 57 -7.61 -0.61 -4.51
CA TYR A 57 -7.36 0.84 -4.61
C TYR A 57 -6.17 1.23 -5.48
N VAL A 58 -5.29 0.29 -5.83
CA VAL A 58 -4.17 0.57 -6.76
C VAL A 58 -4.42 -0.05 -8.13
N LEU A 59 -4.87 -1.30 -8.15
CA LEU A 59 -5.14 -2.02 -9.39
C LEU A 59 -6.59 -1.87 -9.87
N VAL A 60 -7.54 -1.50 -9.00
CA VAL A 60 -8.96 -1.37 -9.35
C VAL A 60 -9.51 -2.69 -9.92
N ILE A 61 -9.21 -3.81 -9.25
CA ILE A 61 -9.68 -5.15 -9.62
C ILE A 61 -10.27 -5.88 -8.41
N PRO A 62 -11.32 -6.72 -8.60
CA PRO A 62 -11.98 -7.44 -7.52
C PRO A 62 -11.30 -8.77 -7.13
N TYR A 63 -10.12 -9.05 -7.68
CA TYR A 63 -9.42 -10.32 -7.52
C TYR A 63 -8.18 -10.19 -6.64
N TYR A 64 -7.80 -11.30 -6.01
CA TYR A 64 -6.49 -11.39 -5.37
C TYR A 64 -5.38 -11.28 -6.42
N PHE A 65 -4.42 -10.40 -6.17
CA PHE A 65 -3.28 -10.19 -7.05
C PHE A 65 -1.96 -10.68 -6.41
N VAL A 66 -1.53 -10.02 -5.33
CA VAL A 66 -0.27 -10.32 -4.64
C VAL A 66 -0.44 -10.12 -3.14
N GLY A 67 0.22 -10.98 -2.35
CA GLY A 67 0.03 -11.02 -0.90
C GLY A 67 0.77 -9.94 -0.11
N HIS A 68 1.84 -9.38 -0.68
CA HIS A 68 2.74 -8.45 0.00
C HIS A 68 3.58 -7.64 -1.00
N ALA A 69 4.22 -6.57 -0.52
CA ALA A 69 5.01 -5.65 -1.34
C ALA A 69 6.35 -6.20 -1.86
N HIS A 70 6.77 -7.40 -1.44
CA HIS A 70 8.17 -7.88 -1.53
C HIS A 70 9.19 -6.84 -1.03
N ASN A 71 8.81 -6.17 0.05
CA ASN A 71 9.61 -5.19 0.76
C ASN A 71 9.02 -5.05 2.16
N LEU A 72 9.72 -5.60 3.15
CA LEU A 72 9.25 -5.66 4.54
C LEU A 72 8.95 -4.26 5.10
N LEU A 73 9.75 -3.24 4.74
CA LEU A 73 9.52 -1.87 5.21
C LEU A 73 8.17 -1.35 4.72
N LEU A 74 7.93 -1.46 3.43
CA LEU A 74 6.69 -0.98 2.84
C LEU A 74 5.49 -1.75 3.38
N ASN A 75 5.63 -3.07 3.54
CA ASN A 75 4.53 -3.89 4.01
C ASN A 75 4.18 -3.61 5.48
N VAL A 76 5.16 -3.60 6.38
CA VAL A 76 4.95 -3.28 7.81
C VAL A 76 4.45 -1.85 7.99
N THR A 77 4.99 -0.89 7.23
CA THR A 77 4.55 0.51 7.30
C THR A 77 3.12 0.68 6.80
N LEU A 78 2.73 -0.06 5.76
CA LEU A 78 1.35 -0.03 5.28
C LEU A 78 0.39 -0.68 6.27
N GLU A 79 0.71 -1.86 6.82
CA GLU A 79 -0.21 -2.60 7.66
C GLU A 79 -0.33 -2.04 9.09
N GLN A 80 0.77 -1.52 9.63
CA GLN A 80 0.89 -1.09 11.03
C GLN A 80 1.19 0.41 11.19
N GLY A 81 1.22 1.15 10.08
CA GLY A 81 1.54 2.58 10.07
C GLY A 81 3.03 2.87 10.21
N VAL A 82 3.37 4.16 10.10
CA VAL A 82 4.75 4.67 10.26
C VAL A 82 5.34 4.35 11.62
N LEU A 83 4.50 4.21 12.65
CA LEU A 83 4.96 3.81 13.98
C LEU A 83 5.38 2.34 14.02
N GLY A 84 4.63 1.44 13.38
CA GLY A 84 5.01 0.03 13.27
C GLY A 84 6.31 -0.14 12.47
N GLY A 85 6.40 0.54 11.32
CA GLY A 85 7.63 0.58 10.51
C GLY A 85 8.83 1.12 11.30
N ALA A 86 8.67 2.27 11.96
CA ALA A 86 9.72 2.89 12.77
C ALA A 86 10.13 2.01 13.96
N ALA A 87 9.18 1.33 14.60
CA ALA A 87 9.46 0.43 15.72
C ALA A 87 10.28 -0.78 15.28
N LEU A 88 9.91 -1.44 14.17
CA LEU A 88 10.65 -2.58 13.64
C LEU A 88 12.09 -2.21 13.27
N TYR A 89 12.27 -1.15 12.47
CA TYR A 89 13.61 -0.74 12.05
C TYR A 89 14.42 -0.15 13.19
N GLY A 90 13.78 0.62 14.08
CA GLY A 90 14.38 1.11 15.31
C GLY A 90 14.92 -0.04 16.16
N LEU A 91 14.16 -1.12 16.32
CA LEU A 91 14.59 -2.32 17.04
C LEU A 91 15.80 -2.98 16.38
N LEU A 92 15.74 -3.25 15.07
CA LEU A 92 16.81 -3.91 14.33
C LEU A 92 18.11 -3.10 14.36
N LEU A 93 18.03 -1.80 14.05
CA LEU A 93 19.18 -0.89 14.05
C LEU A 93 19.75 -0.71 15.46
N HIS A 94 18.89 -0.59 16.47
CA HIS A 94 19.32 -0.45 17.85
C HIS A 94 20.05 -1.70 18.35
N ALA A 95 19.57 -2.89 18.01
CA ALA A 95 20.23 -4.15 18.35
C ALA A 95 21.65 -4.22 17.73
N GLY A 96 21.78 -3.92 16.44
CA GLY A 96 23.08 -3.87 15.76
C GLY A 96 24.02 -2.82 16.37
N TRP A 97 23.49 -1.64 16.68
CA TRP A 97 24.25 -0.57 17.33
C TRP A 97 24.74 -0.95 18.73
N LEU A 98 23.91 -1.65 19.52
CA LEU A 98 24.30 -2.15 20.85
C LEU A 98 25.48 -3.12 20.75
N LEU A 99 25.42 -4.06 19.82
CA LEU A 99 26.51 -5.02 19.60
C LEU A 99 27.77 -4.34 19.02
N TRP A 100 27.61 -3.39 18.10
CA TRP A 100 28.73 -2.62 17.57
C TRP A 100 29.47 -1.81 18.64
N ARG A 101 28.70 -1.22 19.58
CA ARG A 101 29.25 -0.47 20.72
C ARG A 101 29.80 -1.35 21.82
N ALA A 102 29.26 -2.55 21.96
CA ALA A 102 29.86 -3.54 22.81
C ALA A 102 31.25 -3.84 22.26
N ASP A 103 32.26 -3.39 23.00
CA ASP A 103 33.70 -3.48 22.70
C ASP A 103 34.23 -4.92 22.53
N GLY A 104 33.32 -5.91 22.47
CA GLY A 104 33.59 -7.31 22.17
C GLY A 104 34.32 -7.50 20.84
N LEU A 105 34.27 -6.54 19.93
CA LEU A 105 35.09 -6.53 18.71
C LEU A 105 36.59 -6.32 18.97
N ARG A 106 36.99 -5.77 20.12
CA ARG A 106 38.38 -5.37 20.40
C ARG A 106 39.07 -6.15 21.53
N ASN A 107 38.34 -6.75 22.47
CA ASN A 107 38.95 -7.31 23.68
C ASN A 107 38.26 -8.55 24.30
N THR A 108 37.72 -9.45 23.47
CA THR A 108 37.16 -10.74 23.92
C THR A 108 37.89 -11.93 23.29
N ASP A 109 37.63 -13.15 23.79
CA ASP A 109 38.01 -14.41 23.16
C ASP A 109 37.72 -14.37 21.64
N ASN A 110 38.66 -14.88 20.84
CA ASN A 110 38.56 -14.94 19.38
C ASN A 110 37.23 -15.54 18.92
N ALA A 111 36.69 -16.52 19.65
CA ALA A 111 35.39 -17.14 19.36
C ALA A 111 34.21 -16.16 19.50
N LEU A 112 34.13 -15.41 20.61
CA LEU A 112 33.07 -14.41 20.83
C LEU A 112 33.16 -13.25 19.84
N ARG A 113 34.38 -12.84 19.49
CA ARG A 113 34.60 -11.81 18.47
C ARG A 113 34.10 -12.27 17.10
N LEU A 114 34.40 -13.50 16.70
CA LEU A 114 33.92 -14.07 15.44
C LEU A 114 32.39 -14.17 15.43
N LEU A 115 31.79 -14.66 16.52
CA LEU A 115 30.34 -14.77 16.66
C LEU A 115 29.64 -13.39 16.60
N SER A 116 30.25 -12.36 17.18
CA SER A 116 29.73 -10.98 17.12
C SER A 116 29.71 -10.45 15.68
N TRP A 117 30.80 -10.65 14.93
CA TRP A 117 30.85 -10.28 13.51
C TRP A 117 29.86 -11.09 12.67
N ALA A 118 29.72 -12.39 12.91
CA ALA A 118 28.77 -13.23 12.21
C ALA A 118 27.31 -12.77 12.48
N THR A 119 27.01 -12.39 13.72
CA THR A 119 25.67 -11.89 14.10
C THR A 119 25.38 -10.52 13.47
N LEU A 120 26.35 -9.60 13.46
CA LEU A 120 26.23 -8.31 12.77
C LEU A 120 26.05 -8.49 11.27
N ALA A 121 26.82 -9.40 10.65
CA ALA A 121 26.70 -9.73 9.24
C ALA A 121 25.32 -10.31 8.91
N SER A 122 24.82 -11.23 9.75
CA SER A 122 23.47 -11.79 9.61
C SER A 122 22.39 -10.73 9.71
N LEU A 123 22.47 -9.81 10.68
CA LEU A 123 21.55 -8.68 10.79
C LEU A 123 21.62 -7.75 9.55
N GLY A 124 22.83 -7.49 9.04
CA GLY A 124 23.03 -6.70 7.83
C GLY A 124 22.43 -7.36 6.58
N ILE A 125 22.63 -8.66 6.41
CA ILE A 125 22.02 -9.46 5.33
C ILE A 125 20.50 -9.42 5.44
N LEU A 126 19.96 -9.58 6.65
CA LEU A 126 18.53 -9.49 6.90
C LEU A 126 17.97 -8.12 6.51
N LEU A 127 18.60 -7.02 6.93
CA LEU A 127 18.18 -5.66 6.57
C LEU A 127 18.21 -5.42 5.05
N LEU A 128 19.23 -5.92 4.36
CA LEU A 128 19.33 -5.81 2.90
C LEU A 128 18.27 -6.67 2.20
N HIS A 129 18.07 -7.91 2.68
CA HIS A 129 17.07 -8.81 2.14
C HIS A 129 15.66 -8.25 2.32
N SER A 130 15.36 -7.61 3.44
CA SER A 130 14.08 -6.93 3.72
C SER A 130 13.72 -5.80 2.75
N ILE A 131 14.66 -5.30 1.94
CA ILE A 131 14.37 -4.33 0.86
C ILE A 131 13.77 -5.04 -0.36
N VAL A 132 14.15 -6.31 -0.56
CA VAL A 132 13.88 -7.08 -1.76
C VAL A 132 12.86 -8.19 -1.48
N ASP A 133 12.61 -8.53 -0.22
CA ASP A 133 11.59 -9.51 0.14
C ASP A 133 10.94 -9.21 1.49
N ASP A 134 9.88 -9.97 1.78
CA ASP A 134 9.14 -9.88 3.04
C ASP A 134 9.22 -11.21 3.83
N PRO A 135 10.27 -11.39 4.66
CA PRO A 135 10.42 -12.59 5.47
C PRO A 135 9.40 -12.70 6.62
N LEU A 136 8.62 -11.65 6.90
CA LEU A 136 7.63 -11.64 7.99
C LEU A 136 6.29 -12.19 7.52
N TYR A 137 5.84 -11.79 6.33
CA TYR A 137 4.52 -12.08 5.79
C TYR A 137 4.54 -13.03 4.58
N GLY A 138 5.64 -13.11 3.85
CA GLY A 138 5.77 -13.93 2.64
C GLY A 138 6.26 -15.36 2.90
N GLU A 139 6.93 -15.60 4.03
CA GLU A 139 7.59 -16.88 4.32
C GLU A 139 7.34 -17.37 5.76
N PRO A 140 7.46 -18.69 6.02
CA PRO A 140 7.45 -19.25 7.39
C PRO A 140 8.62 -18.78 8.28
N GLY A 141 9.52 -17.95 7.75
CA GLY A 141 10.75 -17.46 8.38
C GLY A 141 10.55 -16.41 9.48
N THR A 142 9.31 -16.01 9.76
CA THR A 142 8.91 -15.06 10.82
C THR A 142 9.66 -15.24 12.16
N PRO A 143 9.90 -16.48 12.67
CA PRO A 143 10.61 -16.67 13.94
C PRO A 143 12.08 -16.24 13.91
N LEU A 144 12.71 -16.25 12.73
CA LEU A 144 14.14 -15.97 12.56
C LEU A 144 14.44 -14.48 12.40
N LEU A 145 13.45 -13.66 12.00
CA LEU A 145 13.60 -12.21 11.84
C LEU A 145 14.15 -11.56 13.11
N LEU A 146 13.63 -11.94 14.27
CA LEU A 146 14.06 -11.39 15.56
C LEU A 146 15.28 -12.10 16.15
N MET A 147 15.70 -13.24 15.58
CA MET A 147 16.83 -14.02 16.12
C MET A 147 18.15 -13.26 15.99
N ALA A 148 18.39 -12.60 14.85
CA ALA A 148 19.58 -11.78 14.65
C ALA A 148 19.63 -10.58 15.63
N ALA A 149 18.48 -9.91 15.83
CA ALA A 149 18.37 -8.81 16.78
C ALA A 149 18.54 -9.28 18.24
N GLY A 150 17.93 -10.41 18.61
CA GLY A 150 18.07 -11.04 19.91
C GLY A 150 19.51 -11.48 20.20
N GLY A 151 20.18 -12.06 19.20
CA GLY A 151 21.60 -12.42 19.27
C GLY A 151 22.49 -11.21 19.50
N CYS A 152 22.24 -10.10 18.78
CA CYS A 152 22.93 -8.83 19.01
C CYS A 152 22.76 -8.33 20.44
N ALA A 153 21.52 -8.32 20.96
CA ALA A 153 21.24 -7.89 22.33
C ALA A 153 21.91 -8.79 23.38
N LEU A 154 21.87 -10.12 23.19
CA LEU A 154 22.52 -11.09 24.08
C LEU A 154 24.03 -10.91 24.13
N LEU A 155 24.68 -10.86 22.97
CA LEU A 155 26.14 -10.71 22.87
C LEU A 155 26.60 -9.36 23.42
N ALA A 156 25.85 -8.29 23.16
CA ALA A 156 26.10 -6.99 23.75
C ALA A 156 26.03 -7.04 25.28
N ARG A 157 24.99 -7.70 25.84
CA ARG A 157 24.83 -7.87 27.29
C ARG A 157 25.99 -8.65 27.91
N LEU A 158 26.42 -9.74 27.28
CA LEU A 158 27.57 -10.53 27.76
C LEU A 158 28.87 -9.70 27.77
N ALA A 159 29.09 -8.91 26.72
CA ALA A 159 30.25 -8.03 26.63
C ALA A 159 30.23 -6.88 27.64
N PHE A 160 29.04 -6.32 27.95
CA PHE A 160 28.90 -5.30 29.00
C PHE A 160 29.06 -5.88 30.40
N ALA A 161 28.54 -7.09 30.66
CA ALA A 161 28.65 -7.77 31.95
C ALA A 161 30.09 -8.17 32.29
N ALA A 162 30.92 -8.47 31.30
CA ALA A 162 32.34 -8.78 31.48
C ALA A 162 33.19 -7.54 31.89
N ARG A 163 32.62 -6.33 31.92
CA ARG A 163 33.31 -5.09 32.23
C ARG A 163 32.96 -4.59 33.64
N ALA A 164 33.94 -4.08 34.39
CA ALA A 164 33.65 -3.27 35.57
C ALA A 164 32.78 -2.07 35.15
N ALA A 165 31.62 -1.92 35.80
CA ALA A 165 30.52 -1.04 35.41
C ALA A 165 31.00 0.35 34.95
N ARG A 166 31.01 0.59 33.63
CA ARG A 166 31.09 1.93 33.07
C ARG A 166 29.67 2.41 32.78
N PRO A 167 29.28 3.61 33.22
CA PRO A 167 27.93 4.12 32.98
C PRO A 167 27.70 4.22 31.48
N VAL A 168 26.65 3.55 31.00
CA VAL A 168 26.15 3.70 29.63
C VAL A 168 25.64 5.14 29.50
N ARG A 169 26.45 6.04 28.93
CA ARG A 169 25.98 7.40 28.61
C ARG A 169 24.89 7.28 27.54
N ALA A 170 23.77 7.98 27.75
CA ALA A 170 22.46 7.93 27.10
C ALA A 170 22.38 8.20 25.57
N ALA A 171 23.40 7.80 24.80
CA ALA A 171 23.42 7.90 23.34
C ALA A 171 22.29 7.14 22.59
N PRO A 172 21.66 6.05 23.09
CA PRO A 172 20.55 5.43 22.36
C PRO A 172 19.24 6.18 22.55
N ALA A 173 19.06 6.87 23.68
CA ALA A 173 17.95 7.78 23.88
C ALA A 173 18.03 8.96 22.90
N ALA A 174 19.23 9.45 22.59
CA ALA A 174 19.42 10.54 21.62
C ALA A 174 19.13 10.12 20.16
N ALA A 175 19.49 8.89 19.76
CA ALA A 175 19.19 8.37 18.42
C ALA A 175 17.69 8.07 18.25
N MET A 176 17.07 7.45 19.26
CA MET A 176 15.62 7.23 19.29
C MET A 176 14.88 8.58 19.37
N ALA A 177 15.33 9.51 20.20
CA ALA A 177 14.76 10.86 20.26
C ALA A 177 14.95 11.62 18.94
N GLY A 178 16.07 11.43 18.23
CA GLY A 178 16.30 12.01 16.90
C GLY A 178 15.35 11.44 15.85
N LEU A 179 15.11 10.12 15.86
CA LEU A 179 14.13 9.47 14.99
C LEU A 179 12.70 9.93 15.32
N LEU A 180 12.33 9.93 16.59
CA LEU A 180 11.02 10.38 17.06
C LEU A 180 10.80 11.88 16.81
N LEU A 181 11.84 12.70 16.92
CA LEU A 181 11.81 14.12 16.57
C LEU A 181 11.67 14.29 15.06
N GLY A 182 12.38 13.51 14.24
CA GLY A 182 12.25 13.52 12.79
C GLY A 182 10.84 13.13 12.34
N VAL A 183 10.26 12.08 12.93
CA VAL A 183 8.87 11.68 12.73
C VAL A 183 7.92 12.78 13.21
N GLY A 184 8.14 13.34 14.40
CA GLY A 184 7.32 14.42 14.95
C GLY A 184 7.33 15.69 14.09
N LEU A 185 8.50 16.05 13.54
CA LEU A 185 8.63 17.17 12.60
C LEU A 185 7.93 16.86 11.26
N LEU A 186 8.08 15.66 10.70
CA LEU A 186 7.34 15.23 9.51
C LEU A 186 5.82 15.30 9.70
N LEU A 187 5.34 14.87 10.87
CA LEU A 187 3.92 14.94 11.23
C LEU A 187 3.45 16.38 11.44
N ALA A 188 4.28 17.27 12.00
CA ALA A 188 3.92 18.66 12.28
C ALA A 188 3.73 19.53 11.02
N TRP A 189 4.31 19.14 9.88
CA TRP A 189 4.13 19.82 8.59
C TRP A 189 2.95 19.26 7.78
N TRP A 190 2.29 18.21 8.26
CA TRP A 190 1.13 17.60 7.63
C TRP A 190 -0.16 18.29 8.13
N PRO A 191 -1.19 18.55 7.29
CA PRO A 191 -2.53 18.91 7.76
C PRO A 191 -3.20 17.73 8.48
N LEU A 192 -2.69 17.40 9.68
CA LEU A 192 -3.06 16.22 10.46
C LEU A 192 -4.56 16.11 10.71
N PRO A 193 -5.32 17.18 11.00
CA PRO A 193 -6.77 17.04 11.22
C PRO A 193 -7.51 16.54 9.97
N ALA A 194 -7.20 17.09 8.80
CA ALA A 194 -7.80 16.68 7.53
C ALA A 194 -7.40 15.22 7.21
N GLN A 195 -6.12 14.88 7.39
CA GLN A 195 -5.67 13.49 7.17
C GLN A 195 -6.28 12.48 8.13
N VAL A 196 -6.38 12.80 9.41
CA VAL A 196 -7.01 11.90 10.39
C VAL A 196 -8.48 11.68 10.01
N THR A 197 -9.15 12.73 9.53
CA THR A 197 -10.54 12.63 9.07
C THR A 197 -10.64 11.79 7.78
N ALA A 198 -9.76 12.02 6.81
CA ALA A 198 -9.67 11.23 5.58
C ALA A 198 -9.38 9.75 5.87
N LEU A 199 -8.44 9.47 6.77
CA LEU A 199 -8.11 8.12 7.23
C LEU A 199 -9.30 7.44 7.88
N ARG A 200 -10.05 8.13 8.74
CA ARG A 200 -11.29 7.58 9.32
C ARG A 200 -12.33 7.27 8.25
N GLY A 201 -12.47 8.12 7.24
CA GLY A 201 -13.30 7.88 6.07
C GLY A 201 -12.84 6.64 5.29
N ALA A 202 -11.54 6.55 4.99
CA ALA A 202 -10.92 5.43 4.29
C ALA A 202 -11.14 4.10 5.04
N LEU A 203 -10.86 4.05 6.34
CA LEU A 203 -11.09 2.86 7.16
C LEU A 203 -12.58 2.48 7.25
N THR A 204 -13.48 3.47 7.22
CA THR A 204 -14.93 3.22 7.21
C THR A 204 -15.37 2.63 5.87
N MET A 205 -14.87 3.17 4.76
CA MET A 205 -15.09 2.64 3.41
C MET A 205 -14.55 1.21 3.27
N ASN A 206 -13.33 0.94 3.76
CA ASN A 206 -12.73 -0.39 3.71
C ASN A 206 -13.57 -1.47 4.40
N ARG A 207 -14.29 -1.13 5.48
CA ARG A 207 -15.19 -2.08 6.16
C ARG A 207 -16.35 -2.53 5.30
N VAL A 208 -16.74 -1.71 4.32
CA VAL A 208 -17.79 -2.02 3.35
C VAL A 208 -17.16 -2.73 2.15
N ASP A 209 -16.20 -2.09 1.49
CA ASP A 209 -15.59 -2.59 0.24
C ASP A 209 -14.88 -3.93 0.42
N LEU A 210 -14.24 -4.15 1.58
CA LEU A 210 -13.42 -5.32 1.83
C LEU A 210 -14.14 -6.39 2.67
N ALA A 211 -15.44 -6.20 2.92
CA ALA A 211 -16.24 -7.22 3.58
C ALA A 211 -16.30 -8.49 2.71
N GLY A 212 -15.71 -9.58 3.21
CA GLY A 212 -15.67 -10.86 2.49
C GLY A 212 -14.69 -10.89 1.30
N TRP A 213 -13.72 -9.97 1.25
CA TRP A 213 -12.73 -9.92 0.17
C TRP A 213 -11.88 -11.21 0.06
N PRO A 214 -11.51 -11.66 -1.16
CA PRO A 214 -11.87 -11.09 -2.46
C PRO A 214 -13.28 -11.48 -2.92
N PRO A 215 -14.07 -10.55 -3.47
CA PRO A 215 -15.42 -10.86 -3.95
C PRO A 215 -15.41 -11.68 -5.26
N GLY A 216 -14.36 -11.54 -6.09
CA GLY A 216 -14.29 -12.23 -7.38
C GLY A 216 -15.27 -11.72 -8.44
N GLU A 217 -16.02 -10.66 -8.14
CA GLU A 217 -17.03 -10.06 -9.00
C GLU A 217 -16.87 -8.54 -9.04
N TRP A 218 -17.24 -7.92 -10.16
CA TRP A 218 -17.19 -6.47 -10.32
C TRP A 218 -18.33 -5.77 -9.58
N ASP A 219 -18.08 -4.53 -9.16
CA ASP A 219 -19.04 -3.72 -8.42
C ASP A 219 -20.38 -3.52 -9.16
N THR A 220 -21.48 -3.86 -8.50
CA THR A 220 -22.86 -3.67 -8.99
C THR A 220 -23.51 -2.35 -8.54
N GLY A 221 -22.86 -1.57 -7.67
CA GLY A 221 -23.36 -0.35 -7.03
C GLY A 221 -24.20 -0.62 -5.78
N ALA A 222 -24.31 -1.89 -5.36
CA ALA A 222 -25.14 -2.30 -4.22
C ALA A 222 -24.67 -1.69 -2.89
N ASN A 223 -23.38 -1.34 -2.79
CA ASN A 223 -22.76 -0.82 -1.57
C ASN A 223 -22.85 0.70 -1.45
N ALA A 224 -23.30 1.43 -2.49
CA ALA A 224 -23.32 2.89 -2.51
C ALA A 224 -24.00 3.52 -1.27
N ALA A 225 -25.13 2.96 -0.82
CA ALA A 225 -25.83 3.43 0.37
C ALA A 225 -25.04 3.17 1.67
N ALA A 226 -24.34 2.02 1.76
CA ALA A 226 -23.52 1.67 2.91
C ALA A 226 -22.26 2.54 3.04
N LEU A 227 -21.85 3.18 1.94
CA LEU A 227 -20.69 4.09 1.90
C LEU A 227 -20.98 5.52 2.39
N ALA A 228 -22.25 5.88 2.63
CA ALA A 228 -22.61 7.24 3.05
C ALA A 228 -21.84 7.75 4.30
N PRO A 229 -21.64 6.97 5.38
CA PRO A 229 -20.86 7.42 6.53
C PRO A 229 -19.39 7.68 6.20
N ALA A 230 -18.81 6.92 5.26
CA ALA A 230 -17.46 7.17 4.77
C ALA A 230 -17.40 8.45 3.94
N ALA A 231 -18.39 8.65 3.05
CA ALA A 231 -18.50 9.84 2.21
C ALA A 231 -18.56 11.14 3.01
N GLU A 232 -19.32 11.16 4.11
CA GLU A 232 -19.39 12.33 5.01
C GLU A 232 -18.02 12.69 5.61
N LEU A 233 -17.27 11.70 6.08
CA LEU A 233 -15.92 11.91 6.62
C LEU A 233 -14.94 12.39 5.55
N LEU A 234 -15.01 11.79 4.36
CA LEU A 234 -14.13 12.16 3.24
C LEU A 234 -14.46 13.56 2.72
N ALA A 235 -15.74 13.94 2.63
CA ALA A 235 -16.16 15.29 2.28
C ALA A 235 -15.64 16.31 3.29
N ALA A 236 -15.80 16.06 4.59
CA ALA A 236 -15.26 16.93 5.64
C ALA A 236 -13.73 17.07 5.57
N ALA A 237 -13.01 16.02 5.16
CA ALA A 237 -11.57 16.07 4.96
C ALA A 237 -11.19 16.90 3.71
N ALA A 238 -11.93 16.75 2.61
CA ALA A 238 -11.74 17.54 1.39
C ALA A 238 -12.09 19.03 1.59
N ASP A 239 -13.10 19.34 2.40
CA ASP A 239 -13.44 20.72 2.76
C ASP A 239 -12.34 21.38 3.59
N ALA A 240 -11.69 20.61 4.47
CA ALA A 240 -10.57 21.09 5.28
C ALA A 240 -9.26 21.20 4.48
N ASP A 241 -9.07 20.33 3.49
CA ASP A 241 -7.91 20.31 2.60
C ASP A 241 -8.34 19.79 1.22
N ALA A 242 -8.60 20.72 0.29
CA ALA A 242 -9.03 20.40 -1.07
C ALA A 242 -7.99 19.58 -1.84
N GLY A 243 -6.71 19.63 -1.43
CA GLY A 243 -5.62 18.85 -2.02
C GLY A 243 -5.47 17.45 -1.44
N ASN A 244 -6.35 17.03 -0.51
CA ASN A 244 -6.26 15.73 0.13
C ASN A 244 -6.59 14.60 -0.86
N VAL A 245 -5.53 13.94 -1.37
CA VAL A 245 -5.63 12.87 -2.38
C VAL A 245 -6.51 11.73 -1.90
N THR A 246 -6.36 11.27 -0.65
CA THR A 246 -7.14 10.16 -0.07
C THR A 246 -8.63 10.49 -0.08
N ALA A 247 -9.00 11.70 0.34
CA ALA A 247 -10.38 12.16 0.37
C ALA A 247 -10.96 12.25 -1.04
N GLN A 248 -10.28 12.96 -1.94
CA GLN A 248 -10.74 13.18 -3.31
C GLN A 248 -10.85 11.86 -4.08
N TYR A 249 -9.85 10.99 -3.99
CA TYR A 249 -9.89 9.71 -4.69
C TYR A 249 -11.09 8.85 -4.23
N ARG A 250 -11.30 8.75 -2.92
CA ARG A 250 -12.38 7.92 -2.36
C ARG A 250 -13.76 8.52 -2.56
N LEU A 251 -13.92 9.84 -2.56
CA LEU A 251 -15.17 10.48 -2.97
C LEU A 251 -15.50 10.15 -4.43
N GLY A 252 -14.49 10.13 -5.30
CA GLY A 252 -14.62 9.67 -6.68
C GLY A 252 -15.10 8.22 -6.79
N LEU A 253 -14.55 7.32 -5.98
CA LEU A 253 -14.99 5.92 -5.92
C LEU A 253 -16.42 5.77 -5.39
N VAL A 254 -16.79 6.50 -4.34
CA VAL A 254 -18.17 6.52 -3.82
C VAL A 254 -19.15 7.02 -4.89
N ALA A 255 -18.76 8.06 -5.65
CA ALA A 255 -19.58 8.56 -6.75
C ALA A 255 -19.73 7.53 -7.88
N LEU A 256 -18.67 6.76 -8.19
CA LEU A 256 -18.74 5.67 -9.16
C LEU A 256 -19.63 4.52 -8.73
N GLU A 257 -19.58 4.12 -7.46
CA GLU A 257 -20.50 3.15 -6.85
C GLU A 257 -21.95 3.63 -7.02
N ALA A 258 -22.19 4.93 -6.80
CA ALA A 258 -23.50 5.56 -6.99
C ALA A 258 -23.86 5.88 -8.46
N ARG A 259 -22.98 5.54 -9.43
CA ARG A 259 -23.14 5.84 -10.87
C ARG A 259 -23.26 7.33 -11.20
N MET A 260 -22.72 8.20 -10.36
CA MET A 260 -22.65 9.66 -10.55
C MET A 260 -21.32 10.01 -11.24
N PHE A 261 -21.22 9.73 -12.54
CA PHE A 261 -19.95 9.79 -13.28
C PHE A 261 -19.36 11.20 -13.35
N GLU A 262 -20.18 12.24 -13.46
CA GLU A 262 -19.74 13.64 -13.47
C GLU A 262 -19.14 14.05 -12.12
N THR A 263 -19.77 13.65 -11.02
CA THR A 263 -19.26 13.86 -9.67
C THR A 263 -17.97 13.08 -9.44
N ALA A 264 -17.88 11.86 -9.98
CA ALA A 264 -16.67 11.07 -9.93
C ALA A 264 -15.51 11.78 -10.63
N VAL A 265 -15.70 12.26 -11.87
CA VAL A 265 -14.69 13.02 -12.61
C VAL A 265 -14.22 14.24 -11.82
N PHE A 266 -15.13 15.04 -11.26
CA PHE A 266 -14.77 16.24 -10.48
C PHE A 266 -13.78 15.92 -9.34
N HIS A 267 -14.05 14.87 -8.56
CA HIS A 267 -13.16 14.48 -7.46
C HIS A 267 -11.88 13.81 -7.96
N LEU A 268 -11.97 12.98 -8.99
CA LEU A 268 -10.83 12.23 -9.54
C LEU A 268 -9.84 13.15 -10.28
N GLU A 269 -10.29 14.22 -10.92
CA GLU A 269 -9.41 15.24 -11.50
C GLU A 269 -8.58 15.95 -10.42
N GLN A 270 -9.19 16.29 -9.28
CA GLN A 270 -8.48 16.88 -8.15
C GLN A 270 -7.46 15.90 -7.56
N ALA A 271 -7.84 14.63 -7.38
CA ALA A 271 -6.92 13.59 -6.94
C ALA A 271 -5.77 13.38 -7.94
N HIS A 272 -6.06 13.39 -9.25
CA HIS A 272 -5.07 13.19 -10.29
C HIS A 272 -4.11 14.38 -10.42
N ALA A 273 -4.59 15.61 -10.24
CA ALA A 273 -3.74 16.80 -10.23
C ALA A 273 -2.73 16.76 -9.07
N ALA A 274 -3.14 16.28 -7.89
CA ALA A 274 -2.28 16.16 -6.72
C ALA A 274 -1.37 14.90 -6.75
N ALA A 275 -1.81 13.81 -7.39
CA ALA A 275 -1.07 12.56 -7.49
C ALA A 275 -1.13 11.93 -8.90
N PRO A 276 -0.49 12.55 -9.91
CA PRO A 276 -0.61 12.11 -11.31
C PRO A 276 0.00 10.73 -11.59
N THR A 277 0.86 10.24 -10.70
CA THR A 277 1.50 8.92 -10.80
C THR A 277 0.71 7.81 -10.10
N HIS A 278 -0.40 8.13 -9.45
CA HIS A 278 -1.22 7.17 -8.73
C HIS A 278 -2.06 6.34 -9.71
N ARG A 279 -1.69 5.06 -9.89
CA ARG A 279 -2.32 4.14 -10.86
C ARG A 279 -3.83 4.03 -10.69
N GLY A 280 -4.31 3.82 -9.46
CA GLY A 280 -5.75 3.71 -9.15
C GLY A 280 -6.54 4.94 -9.59
N VAL A 281 -6.18 6.12 -9.09
CA VAL A 281 -6.71 7.43 -9.54
C VAL A 281 -6.74 7.57 -11.06
N THR A 282 -5.62 7.32 -11.75
CA THR A 282 -5.54 7.46 -13.22
C THR A 282 -6.49 6.51 -13.94
N LYS A 283 -6.55 5.24 -13.53
CA LYS A 283 -7.47 4.24 -14.09
C LYS A 283 -8.92 4.67 -13.86
N THR A 284 -9.26 4.96 -12.61
CA THR A 284 -10.61 5.32 -12.20
C THR A 284 -11.09 6.61 -12.90
N LEU A 285 -10.22 7.62 -13.06
CA LEU A 285 -10.53 8.84 -13.81
C LEU A 285 -10.79 8.53 -15.28
N GLY A 286 -9.89 7.79 -15.92
CA GLY A 286 -10.06 7.40 -17.31
C GLY A 286 -11.33 6.59 -17.55
N TYR A 287 -11.68 5.69 -16.64
CA TYR A 287 -12.93 4.91 -16.72
C TYR A 287 -14.15 5.81 -16.59
N SER A 288 -14.10 6.80 -15.70
CA SER A 288 -15.17 7.79 -15.54
C SER A 288 -15.40 8.59 -16.82
N TYR A 289 -14.33 9.01 -17.52
CA TYR A 289 -14.45 9.64 -18.83
C TYR A 289 -15.06 8.71 -19.89
N VAL A 290 -14.71 7.41 -19.88
CA VAL A 290 -15.37 6.43 -20.76
C VAL A 290 -16.87 6.40 -20.50
N TRP A 291 -17.30 6.34 -19.23
CA TRP A 291 -18.73 6.29 -18.85
C TRP A 291 -19.51 7.55 -19.20
N LEU A 292 -18.83 8.69 -19.31
CA LEU A 292 -19.41 9.94 -19.83
C LEU A 292 -19.41 10.04 -21.36
N GLY A 293 -18.73 9.12 -22.05
CA GLY A 293 -18.52 9.17 -23.50
C GLY A 293 -17.43 10.16 -23.94
N GLU A 294 -16.64 10.68 -23.00
CA GLU A 294 -15.51 11.58 -23.24
C GLU A 294 -14.25 10.79 -23.68
N LEU A 295 -14.39 10.07 -24.81
CA LEU A 295 -13.42 9.05 -25.22
C LEU A 295 -12.01 9.60 -25.51
N ASP A 296 -11.90 10.84 -25.96
CA ASP A 296 -10.60 11.45 -26.25
C ASP A 296 -9.82 11.75 -24.96
N GLN A 297 -10.48 12.28 -23.93
CA GLN A 297 -9.91 12.46 -22.60
C GLN A 297 -9.57 11.10 -21.97
N ALA A 298 -10.47 10.11 -22.09
CA ALA A 298 -10.21 8.76 -21.61
C ALA A 298 -8.95 8.16 -22.23
N ARG A 299 -8.78 8.23 -23.55
CA ARG A 299 -7.58 7.72 -24.25
C ARG A 299 -6.32 8.45 -23.81
N GLN A 300 -6.38 9.77 -23.64
CA GLN A 300 -5.24 10.54 -23.17
C GLN A 300 -4.83 10.13 -21.75
N THR A 301 -5.79 10.01 -20.83
CA THR A 301 -5.54 9.63 -19.43
C THR A 301 -5.04 8.20 -19.31
N LEU A 302 -5.51 7.27 -20.16
CA LEU A 302 -5.17 5.84 -20.08
C LEU A 302 -3.98 5.43 -20.97
N ALA A 303 -3.38 6.35 -21.74
CA ALA A 303 -2.34 6.04 -22.75
C ALA A 303 -1.12 5.25 -22.22
N GLY A 304 -0.86 5.28 -20.91
CA GLY A 304 0.26 4.58 -20.26
C GLY A 304 -0.13 3.33 -19.46
N VAL A 305 -1.39 2.87 -19.52
CA VAL A 305 -1.92 1.81 -18.67
C VAL A 305 -2.38 0.63 -19.53
N ALA A 306 -1.46 -0.30 -19.79
CA ALA A 306 -1.61 -1.35 -20.79
C ALA A 306 -2.82 -2.27 -20.58
N GLU A 307 -3.17 -2.57 -19.32
CA GLU A 307 -4.29 -3.47 -19.01
C GLU A 307 -5.67 -2.88 -19.34
N THR A 308 -5.78 -1.56 -19.53
CA THR A 308 -7.08 -0.87 -19.70
C THR A 308 -7.81 -1.31 -20.95
N ALA A 309 -7.11 -1.60 -22.05
CA ALA A 309 -7.74 -2.07 -23.29
C ALA A 309 -8.46 -3.40 -23.09
N ASP A 310 -7.84 -4.33 -22.36
CA ASP A 310 -8.43 -5.62 -22.02
C ASP A 310 -9.55 -5.47 -20.98
N GLU A 311 -9.37 -4.60 -19.98
CA GLU A 311 -10.42 -4.26 -19.00
C GLU A 311 -11.66 -3.64 -19.68
N MET A 312 -11.49 -2.75 -20.67
CA MET A 312 -12.61 -2.19 -21.43
C MET A 312 -13.38 -3.28 -22.19
N ALA A 313 -12.70 -4.33 -22.68
CA ALA A 313 -13.40 -5.45 -23.29
C ALA A 313 -14.29 -6.21 -22.28
N VAL A 314 -13.82 -6.36 -21.04
CA VAL A 314 -14.57 -6.95 -19.93
C VAL A 314 -15.77 -6.09 -19.56
N TYR A 315 -15.55 -4.79 -19.36
CA TYR A 315 -16.62 -3.87 -18.97
C TYR A 315 -17.69 -3.73 -20.05
N ALA A 316 -17.33 -3.78 -21.34
CA ALA A 316 -18.32 -3.77 -22.42
C ALA A 316 -19.31 -4.94 -22.29
N TRP A 317 -18.81 -6.15 -22.02
CA TRP A 317 -19.68 -7.29 -21.78
C TRP A 317 -20.46 -7.15 -20.46
N TRP A 318 -19.80 -6.72 -19.39
CA TRP A 318 -20.41 -6.62 -18.07
C TRP A 318 -21.56 -5.59 -18.05
N TRP A 319 -21.38 -4.41 -18.63
CA TRP A 319 -22.43 -3.40 -18.73
C TRP A 319 -23.64 -3.86 -19.57
N GLU A 320 -23.39 -4.66 -20.61
CA GLU A 320 -24.47 -5.29 -21.38
C GLU A 320 -25.32 -6.21 -20.49
N GLN A 321 -24.68 -6.99 -19.61
CA GLN A 321 -25.40 -7.85 -18.65
C GLN A 321 -26.17 -7.04 -17.59
N GLN A 322 -25.70 -5.84 -17.25
CA GLN A 322 -26.39 -4.93 -16.34
C GLN A 322 -27.52 -4.12 -17.02
N GLY A 323 -27.81 -4.39 -18.31
CA GLY A 323 -28.83 -3.66 -19.06
C GLY A 323 -28.44 -2.22 -19.38
N ARG A 324 -27.14 -1.93 -19.48
CA ARG A 324 -26.57 -0.61 -19.82
C ARG A 324 -25.82 -0.67 -21.17
N PRO A 325 -26.55 -0.82 -22.29
CA PRO A 325 -25.94 -0.91 -23.62
C PRO A 325 -25.23 0.40 -24.02
N ASP A 326 -25.61 1.53 -23.42
CA ASP A 326 -24.95 2.82 -23.57
C ASP A 326 -23.51 2.78 -23.06
N LEU A 327 -23.31 2.32 -21.82
CA LEU A 327 -21.98 2.19 -21.22
C LEU A 327 -21.18 1.07 -21.87
N ALA A 328 -21.84 -0.01 -22.28
CA ALA A 328 -21.22 -1.10 -23.04
C ALA A 328 -20.64 -0.60 -24.38
N ALA A 329 -21.39 0.23 -25.10
CA ALA A 329 -20.94 0.81 -26.37
C ALA A 329 -19.75 1.76 -26.18
N GLN A 330 -19.76 2.59 -25.12
CA GLN A 330 -18.64 3.47 -24.79
C GLN A 330 -17.36 2.67 -24.49
N ALA A 331 -17.45 1.62 -23.65
CA ALA A 331 -16.31 0.74 -23.39
C ALA A 331 -15.81 0.04 -24.66
N ALA A 332 -16.73 -0.43 -25.52
CA ALA A 332 -16.35 -1.05 -26.78
C ALA A 332 -15.61 -0.08 -27.73
N ALA A 333 -15.93 1.21 -27.68
CA ALA A 333 -15.30 2.27 -28.49
C ALA A 333 -13.87 2.64 -28.03
N MET A 334 -13.42 2.13 -26.89
CA MET A 334 -12.04 2.24 -26.40
C MET A 334 -11.12 1.14 -26.93
N ARG A 335 -11.66 0.14 -27.64
CA ARG A 335 -10.84 -0.90 -28.28
C ARG A 335 -10.02 -0.29 -29.43
N PRO A 336 -8.78 -0.75 -29.62
CA PRO A 336 -7.89 -0.24 -30.68
C PRO A 336 -8.37 -0.55 -32.09
#